data_AF-A0A4P9WP77-F1
#
_entry.id   AF-A0A4P9WP77-F1
#
_cell.length_a   1.000
_cell.length_b   1.000
_cell.length_c   1.000
_cell.angle_alpha   90.00
_cell.angle_beta   90.00
_cell.angle_gamma   90.00
#
_symmetry.space_group_name_H-M   'P 1'
#
loop_
_entity.id
_entity.type
_entity.pdbx_description
1 polymer ?
#
loop_
_entity_poly.entity_id
_entity_poly.type
_entity_poly.pdbx_seq_one_letter_code
_entity_poly.pdbx_strand_id
1 'polypeptide(L)'
;ILQSCVFITLYSLGSTVLSQPTSLYNTFVIEERFGFNKQTLGLYIKDLVKSTLVTSAIGLPIAAAFIKIIAWAGDNFPLYVWAFIACVQVVMITLYPIYIAPLFNTFTPLEDGELKSALRALADRVRFPLTKMFVIDGSTRSGHSNAYFTGLFREKRIVIFDTLIAQNSVREICAVGAHEMGHWAHSH
;
A
#
# COMPACT_ATOMS: atom_id res chain seq x y z
N ILE A 1 -23.69 -14.68 11.77
CA ILE A 1 -22.32 -14.65 11.17
C ILE A 1 -22.37 -15.02 9.69
N LEU A 2 -22.72 -16.25 9.30
CA LEU A 2 -22.71 -16.67 7.88
C LEU A 2 -23.58 -15.77 6.97
N GLN A 3 -24.84 -15.51 7.36
CA GLN A 3 -25.72 -14.60 6.62
C GLN A 3 -25.11 -13.20 6.46
N SER A 4 -24.48 -12.67 7.50
CA SER A 4 -23.80 -11.37 7.47
C SER A 4 -22.60 -11.39 6.52
N CYS A 5 -21.79 -12.45 6.53
CA CYS A 5 -20.66 -12.59 5.61
C CYS A 5 -21.11 -12.72 4.15
N VAL A 6 -22.19 -13.45 3.90
CA VAL A 6 -22.80 -13.55 2.56
C VAL A 6 -23.31 -12.19 2.11
N PHE A 7 -24.02 -11.47 2.98
CA PHE A 7 -24.52 -10.13 2.68
C PHE A 7 -23.36 -9.17 2.36
N ILE A 8 -22.31 -9.12 3.19
CA ILE A 8 -21.11 -8.30 2.95
C ILE A 8 -20.49 -8.65 1.60
N THR A 9 -20.35 -9.94 1.29
CA THR A 9 -19.77 -10.39 0.01
C THR A 9 -20.60 -9.91 -1.18
N LEU A 10 -21.92 -10.13 -1.15
CA LEU A 10 -22.81 -9.72 -2.25
C LEU A 10 -22.83 -8.19 -2.41
N TYR A 11 -22.88 -7.46 -1.30
CA TYR A 11 -22.83 -6.00 -1.30
C TYR A 11 -21.51 -5.50 -1.90
N SER A 12 -20.36 -6.01 -1.43
CA SER A 12 -19.05 -5.61 -1.94
C SER A 12 -18.86 -5.93 -3.42
N LEU A 13 -19.35 -7.09 -3.88
CA LEU A 13 -19.34 -7.44 -5.31
C LEU A 13 -20.22 -6.47 -6.11
N GLY A 14 -21.45 -6.21 -5.66
CA GLY A 14 -22.34 -5.24 -6.29
C GLY A 14 -21.72 -3.84 -6.39
N SER A 15 -21.17 -3.33 -5.30
CA SER A 15 -20.46 -2.04 -5.27
C SER A 15 -19.26 -2.02 -6.21
N THR A 16 -18.49 -3.10 -6.28
CA THR A 16 -17.32 -3.22 -7.18
C THR A 16 -17.76 -3.16 -8.64
N VAL A 17 -18.84 -3.85 -9.01
CA VAL A 17 -19.37 -3.79 -10.39
C VAL A 17 -19.85 -2.39 -10.72
N LEU A 18 -20.60 -1.75 -9.81
CA LEU A 18 -21.13 -0.40 -10.02
C LEU A 18 -20.03 0.67 -10.13
N SER A 19 -18.86 0.47 -9.51
CA SER A 19 -17.73 1.39 -9.60
C SER A 19 -16.87 1.20 -10.85
N GLN A 20 -17.00 0.06 -11.56
CA GLN A 20 -16.14 -0.23 -12.73
C GLN A 20 -16.28 0.77 -13.87
N PRO A 21 -17.48 1.26 -14.26
CA PRO A 21 -17.59 2.24 -15.34
C PRO A 21 -16.77 3.51 -15.08
N THR A 22 -16.85 4.05 -13.86
CA THR A 22 -16.10 5.24 -13.46
C THR A 22 -14.60 4.96 -13.39
N SER A 23 -14.20 3.81 -12.86
CA SER A 23 -12.79 3.41 -12.75
C SER A 23 -12.15 3.22 -14.13
N LEU A 24 -12.83 2.51 -15.04
CA LEU A 24 -12.38 2.33 -16.42
C LEU A 24 -12.30 3.65 -17.18
N TYR A 25 -13.28 4.54 -17.00
CA TYR A 25 -13.25 5.87 -17.61
C TYR A 25 -12.05 6.68 -17.12
N ASN A 26 -11.78 6.67 -15.82
CA ASN A 26 -10.63 7.37 -15.28
C ASN A 26 -9.32 6.84 -15.86
N THR A 27 -9.08 5.52 -15.80
CA THR A 27 -7.81 4.91 -16.24
C THR A 27 -7.63 4.94 -17.76
N PHE A 28 -8.65 4.56 -18.54
CA PHE A 28 -8.49 4.36 -19.99
C PHE A 28 -8.96 5.53 -20.85
N VAL A 29 -9.55 6.58 -20.25
CA VAL A 29 -9.95 7.80 -20.98
C VAL A 29 -9.23 9.03 -20.46
N ILE A 30 -9.26 9.28 -19.14
CA ILE A 30 -8.65 10.48 -18.56
C ILE A 30 -7.13 10.31 -18.49
N GLU A 31 -6.64 9.33 -17.75
CA GLU A 31 -5.20 9.07 -17.57
C GLU A 31 -4.50 8.76 -18.91
N GLU A 32 -5.16 8.03 -19.80
CA GLU A 32 -4.64 7.77 -21.16
C GLU A 32 -4.50 9.06 -21.99
N ARG A 33 -5.49 9.96 -21.94
CA ARG A 33 -5.44 11.25 -22.65
C ARG A 33 -4.24 12.10 -22.23
N PHE A 34 -3.86 12.04 -20.96
CA PHE A 34 -2.70 12.77 -20.44
C PHE A 34 -1.40 11.96 -20.48
N GLY A 35 -1.42 10.74 -21.05
CA GLY A 35 -0.24 9.89 -21.20
C GLY A 35 0.28 9.27 -19.90
N PHE A 36 -0.49 9.37 -18.81
CA PHE A 36 -0.16 8.81 -17.51
C PHE A 36 -0.49 7.32 -17.41
N ASN A 37 -1.55 6.85 -18.08
CA ASN A 37 -1.85 5.42 -18.08
C ASN A 37 -0.73 4.62 -18.79
N LYS A 38 -0.27 3.55 -18.13
CA LYS A 38 0.65 2.55 -18.70
C LYS A 38 0.09 1.14 -18.62
N GLN A 39 -1.09 1.00 -18.01
CA GLN A 39 -1.71 -0.28 -17.75
C GLN A 39 -2.51 -0.77 -18.96
N THR A 40 -2.42 -2.07 -19.24
CA THR A 40 -3.29 -2.73 -20.22
C THR A 40 -4.61 -3.17 -19.58
N LEU A 41 -5.67 -3.31 -20.36
CA LEU A 41 -6.96 -3.82 -19.86
C LEU A 41 -6.84 -5.20 -19.20
N GLY A 42 -5.98 -6.07 -19.74
CA GLY A 42 -5.71 -7.39 -19.15
C GLY A 42 -5.07 -7.29 -17.77
N LEU A 43 -4.09 -6.40 -17.60
CA LEU A 43 -3.48 -6.15 -16.29
C LEU A 43 -4.48 -5.52 -15.32
N TYR A 44 -5.32 -4.59 -15.79
CA TYR A 44 -6.42 -4.00 -15.01
C TYR A 44 -7.38 -5.05 -14.45
N ILE A 45 -7.90 -5.93 -15.31
CA ILE A 45 -8.82 -6.99 -14.87
C ILE A 45 -8.11 -7.96 -13.90
N LYS A 46 -6.85 -8.31 -14.18
CA LYS A 46 -6.06 -9.18 -13.31
C LYS A 46 -5.92 -8.59 -11.91
N ASP A 47 -5.62 -7.30 -11.80
CA ASP A 47 -5.47 -6.65 -10.50
C ASP A 47 -6.80 -6.41 -9.80
N LEU A 48 -7.88 -6.15 -10.55
CA LEU A 48 -9.24 -6.10 -10.00
C LEU A 48 -9.61 -7.43 -9.33
N VAL A 49 -9.42 -8.55 -10.04
CA VAL A 49 -9.71 -9.89 -9.51
C VAL A 49 -8.81 -10.20 -8.33
N LYS A 50 -7.50 -9.98 -8.46
CA LYS A 50 -6.52 -10.23 -7.39
C LYS A 50 -6.83 -9.41 -6.14
N SER A 51 -7.13 -8.12 -6.30
CA SER A 51 -7.49 -7.22 -5.20
C SER A 51 -8.77 -7.66 -4.50
N THR A 52 -9.79 -8.04 -5.28
CA THR A 52 -11.06 -8.56 -4.74
C THR A 52 -10.84 -9.82 -3.92
N LEU A 53 -10.04 -10.76 -4.43
CA LEU A 53 -9.73 -12.02 -3.74
C LEU A 53 -8.93 -11.78 -2.46
N VAL A 54 -7.87 -10.98 -2.50
CA VAL A 54 -7.04 -10.68 -1.33
C VAL A 54 -7.86 -9.95 -0.26
N THR A 55 -8.63 -8.93 -0.66
CA THR A 55 -9.48 -8.16 0.25
C THR A 55 -10.56 -9.05 0.88
N SER A 56 -11.18 -9.94 0.11
CA SER A 56 -12.19 -10.88 0.63
C SER A 56 -11.57 -11.91 1.57
N ALA A 57 -10.41 -12.48 1.21
CA ALA A 57 -9.71 -13.48 2.00
C ALA A 57 -9.27 -12.95 3.37
N ILE A 58 -8.93 -11.67 3.47
CA ILE A 58 -8.52 -11.03 4.73
C ILE A 58 -9.74 -10.42 5.46
N GLY A 59 -10.61 -9.73 4.72
CA GLY A 59 -11.73 -8.98 5.28
C GLY A 59 -12.84 -9.86 5.85
N LEU A 60 -13.17 -10.99 5.21
CA LEU A 60 -14.24 -11.87 5.70
C LEU A 60 -13.91 -12.54 7.05
N PRO A 61 -12.70 -13.08 7.27
CA PRO A 61 -12.30 -13.55 8.60
C PRO A 61 -12.34 -12.45 9.67
N ILE A 62 -11.86 -11.24 9.34
CA ILE A 62 -11.89 -10.10 10.27
C ILE A 62 -13.34 -9.72 10.60
N ALA A 63 -14.21 -9.62 9.61
CA ALA A 63 -15.64 -9.33 9.80
C ALA A 63 -16.33 -10.42 10.64
N ALA A 64 -16.04 -11.70 10.38
CA ALA A 64 -16.58 -12.80 11.15
C ALA A 64 -16.13 -12.75 12.62
N ALA A 65 -14.84 -12.48 12.87
CA ALA A 65 -14.30 -12.30 14.21
C ALA A 65 -14.92 -11.09 14.92
N PHE A 66 -15.05 -9.96 14.22
CA PHE A 66 -15.70 -8.76 14.74
C PHE A 66 -17.14 -9.04 15.20
N ILE A 67 -17.96 -9.68 14.35
CA ILE A 67 -19.35 -10.03 14.69
C ILE A 67 -19.38 -11.02 15.88
N LYS A 68 -18.45 -11.98 15.92
CA LYS A 68 -18.34 -12.93 17.02
C LYS A 68 -18.00 -12.25 18.34
N ILE A 69 -17.11 -11.27 18.34
CA ILE A 69 -16.73 -10.50 19.54
C ILE A 69 -17.95 -9.73 20.06
N ILE A 70 -18.72 -9.08 19.18
CA ILE A 70 -19.95 -8.38 19.58
C ILE A 70 -20.94 -9.34 20.23
N ALA A 71 -21.16 -10.50 19.62
CA ALA A 71 -22.09 -11.50 20.14
C ALA A 71 -21.65 -12.10 21.48
N TRP A 72 -20.34 -12.20 21.72
CA TRP A 72 -19.77 -12.80 22.93
C TRP A 72 -19.64 -11.81 24.09
N ALA A 73 -19.24 -10.57 23.83
CA ALA A 73 -18.80 -9.64 24.86
C ALA A 73 -19.95 -8.87 25.56
N GLY A 74 -21.20 -8.98 25.08
CA GLY A 74 -22.34 -8.27 25.65
C GLY A 74 -22.09 -6.76 25.70
N ASP A 75 -22.50 -6.08 26.77
CA ASP A 75 -22.36 -4.62 26.92
C ASP A 75 -20.91 -4.12 26.93
N ASN A 76 -19.94 -4.99 27.22
CA ASN A 76 -18.52 -4.65 27.20
C ASN A 76 -17.88 -4.77 25.80
N PHE A 77 -18.66 -5.12 24.77
CA PHE A 77 -18.15 -5.27 23.40
C PHE A 77 -17.31 -4.09 22.88
N PRO A 78 -17.59 -2.81 23.23
CA PRO A 78 -16.82 -1.71 22.66
C PRO A 78 -15.31 -1.82 22.96
N LEU A 79 -14.94 -2.23 24.18
CA LEU A 79 -13.54 -2.38 24.57
C LEU A 79 -12.86 -3.53 23.82
N TYR A 80 -13.53 -4.69 23.69
CA TYR A 80 -12.97 -5.85 23.01
C TYR A 80 -12.87 -5.64 21.50
N VAL A 81 -13.86 -4.99 20.89
CA VAL A 81 -13.82 -4.61 19.48
C VAL A 81 -12.71 -3.60 19.22
N TRP A 82 -12.56 -2.58 20.07
CA TRP A 82 -11.48 -1.62 19.96
C TRP A 82 -10.11 -2.30 20.02
N ALA A 83 -9.88 -3.16 21.01
CA ALA A 83 -8.61 -3.88 21.16
C ALA A 83 -8.35 -4.81 19.96
N PHE A 84 -9.39 -5.48 19.46
CA PHE A 84 -9.30 -6.32 18.27
C PHE A 84 -8.92 -5.52 17.02
N ILE A 85 -9.60 -4.40 16.75
CA ILE A 85 -9.31 -3.54 15.59
C ILE A 85 -7.90 -2.94 15.71
N ALA A 86 -7.49 -2.48 16.88
CA ALA A 86 -6.15 -1.97 17.11
C ALA A 86 -5.08 -3.04 16.80
N CYS A 87 -5.30 -4.28 17.25
CA CYS A 87 -4.42 -5.40 16.93
C CYS A 87 -4.37 -5.68 15.42
N VAL A 88 -5.54 -5.77 14.76
CA VAL A 88 -5.64 -5.96 13.31
C VAL A 88 -4.90 -4.83 12.57
N GLN A 89 -5.02 -3.58 13.01
CA GLN A 89 -4.35 -2.45 12.39
C GLN A 89 -2.81 -2.56 12.49
N VAL A 90 -2.28 -2.88 13.68
CA VAL A 90 -0.84 -3.09 13.88
C VAL A 90 -0.31 -4.27 13.07
N VAL A 91 -1.10 -5.34 12.95
CA VAL A 91 -0.76 -6.48 12.08
C VAL A 91 -0.75 -6.05 10.63
N MET A 92 -1.79 -5.37 10.15
CA MET A 92 -1.92 -4.98 8.75
C MET A 92 -0.86 -3.95 8.31
N ILE A 93 -0.53 -2.96 9.13
CA ILE A 93 0.54 -2.00 8.78
C ILE A 93 1.91 -2.69 8.66
N THR A 94 2.10 -3.80 9.36
CA THR A 94 3.33 -4.60 9.31
C THR A 94 3.34 -5.58 8.15
N LEU A 95 2.25 -6.33 7.96
CA LEU A 95 2.17 -7.40 6.96
C LEU A 95 1.91 -6.88 5.54
N TYR A 96 1.19 -5.76 5.40
CA TYR A 96 0.83 -5.21 4.09
C TYR A 96 2.05 -4.98 3.18
N PRO A 97 3.08 -4.20 3.57
CA PRO A 97 4.21 -3.94 2.69
C PRO A 97 5.09 -5.19 2.45
N ILE A 98 5.00 -6.21 3.32
CA ILE A 98 5.85 -7.40 3.24
C ILE A 98 5.21 -8.49 2.39
N TYR A 99 3.90 -8.69 2.49
CA TYR A 99 3.21 -9.84 1.88
C TYR A 99 2.12 -9.45 0.89
N ILE A 100 1.49 -8.29 1.05
CA ILE A 100 0.37 -7.89 0.20
C ILE A 100 0.85 -7.05 -0.97
N ALA A 101 1.62 -5.99 -0.71
CA ALA A 101 2.14 -5.12 -1.76
C ALA A 101 2.96 -5.88 -2.83
N PRO A 102 3.82 -6.87 -2.48
CA PRO A 102 4.55 -7.67 -3.47
C PRO A 102 3.69 -8.58 -4.36
N LEU A 103 2.40 -8.78 -4.04
CA LEU A 103 1.48 -9.50 -4.94
C LEU A 103 1.07 -8.65 -6.15
N PHE A 104 1.19 -7.33 -6.02
CA PHE A 104 0.76 -6.38 -7.05
C PHE A 104 1.93 -5.78 -7.81
N ASN A 105 3.06 -5.58 -7.16
CA ASN A 105 4.21 -4.89 -7.74
C ASN A 105 5.49 -5.67 -7.44
N THR A 106 6.47 -5.51 -8.32
CA THR A 106 7.80 -6.08 -8.17
C THR A 106 8.64 -5.14 -7.34
N PHE A 107 9.27 -5.67 -6.28
CA PHE A 107 10.21 -4.94 -5.44
C PHE A 107 11.61 -5.46 -5.69
N THR A 108 12.48 -4.62 -6.26
CA THR A 108 13.90 -4.95 -6.47
C THR A 108 14.76 -4.14 -5.51
N PRO A 109 15.85 -4.71 -4.94
CA PRO A 109 16.79 -3.92 -4.17
C PRO A 109 17.35 -2.76 -5.01
N LEU A 110 17.50 -1.58 -4.41
CA LEU A 110 18.13 -0.45 -5.09
C LEU A 110 19.59 -0.80 -5.41
N GLU A 111 19.94 -0.66 -6.69
CA GLU A 111 21.28 -0.92 -7.21
C GLU A 111 22.33 -0.04 -6.53
N ASP A 112 23.55 -0.56 -6.43
CA ASP A 112 24.67 0.21 -5.90
C ASP A 112 25.03 1.33 -6.87
N GLY A 113 25.15 2.55 -6.34
CA GLY A 113 25.40 3.73 -7.15
C GLY A 113 25.32 5.03 -6.35
N GLU A 114 25.35 6.14 -7.06
CA GLU A 114 25.33 7.49 -6.48
C GLU A 114 24.06 7.72 -5.65
N LEU A 115 22.89 7.35 -6.17
CA LEU A 115 21.61 7.55 -5.48
C LEU A 115 21.55 6.82 -4.14
N LYS A 116 21.91 5.53 -4.13
CA LYS A 116 21.91 4.71 -2.91
C LYS A 116 22.87 5.27 -1.86
N SER A 117 24.05 5.70 -2.30
CA SER A 117 25.08 6.29 -1.44
C SER A 117 24.61 7.63 -0.85
N ALA A 118 24.00 8.49 -1.67
CA ALA A 118 23.48 9.79 -1.24
C ALA A 118 22.32 9.65 -0.24
N LEU A 119 21.36 8.77 -0.50
CA LEU A 119 20.26 8.47 0.43
C LEU A 119 20.76 7.86 1.73
N ARG A 120 21.77 6.99 1.67
CA ARG A 120 22.38 6.40 2.87
C ARG A 120 23.06 7.48 3.72
N ALA A 121 23.87 8.33 3.10
CA ALA A 121 24.54 9.44 3.78
C ALA A 121 23.52 10.41 4.42
N LEU A 122 22.41 10.69 3.72
CA LEU A 122 21.32 11.50 4.26
C LEU A 122 20.69 10.84 5.49
N ALA A 123 20.32 9.55 5.39
CA ALA A 123 19.73 8.79 6.50
C ALA A 123 20.66 8.75 7.72
N ASP A 124 21.95 8.49 7.51
CA ASP A 124 22.96 8.44 8.57
C ASP A 124 23.12 9.82 9.23
N ARG A 125 23.09 10.92 8.45
CA ARG A 125 23.16 12.30 8.97
C ARG A 125 22.00 12.63 9.91
N VAL A 126 20.79 12.16 9.60
CA VAL A 126 19.60 12.38 10.44
C VAL A 126 19.32 11.24 11.42
N ARG A 127 20.24 10.26 11.51
CA ARG A 127 20.11 9.05 12.36
C ARG A 127 18.82 8.27 12.11
N PHE A 128 18.34 8.28 10.87
CA PHE A 128 17.20 7.49 10.46
C PHE A 128 17.62 6.01 10.33
N PRO A 129 16.93 5.05 10.97
CA PRO A 129 17.35 3.64 10.99
C PRO A 129 17.02 2.93 9.66
N LEU A 130 17.67 3.35 8.57
CA LEU A 130 17.50 2.81 7.23
C LEU A 130 18.16 1.43 7.13
N THR A 131 17.35 0.41 6.85
CA THR A 131 17.81 -0.98 6.76
C THR A 131 17.93 -1.45 5.32
N LYS A 132 16.90 -1.18 4.51
CA LYS A 132 16.82 -1.64 3.12
C LYS A 132 16.23 -0.56 2.23
N MET A 133 16.63 -0.56 0.97
CA MET A 133 16.11 0.34 -0.06
C MET A 133 15.64 -0.51 -1.24
N PHE A 134 14.43 -0.26 -1.70
CA PHE A 134 13.82 -0.97 -2.81
C PHE A 134 13.34 0.01 -3.88
N VAL A 135 13.34 -0.46 -5.12
CA VAL A 135 12.65 0.14 -6.25
C VAL A 135 11.39 -0.67 -6.53
N ILE A 136 10.29 0.03 -6.77
CA ILE A 136 9.01 -0.57 -7.17
C ILE A 136 8.73 -0.22 -8.63
N ASP A 137 8.20 -1.18 -9.38
CA ASP A 137 7.85 -1.08 -10.80
C ASP A 137 6.54 -0.30 -11.05
N GLY A 138 6.46 0.92 -10.52
CA GLY A 138 5.30 1.81 -10.66
C GLY A 138 4.96 2.15 -12.11
N SER A 139 5.98 2.17 -12.99
CA SER A 139 5.84 2.41 -14.43
C SER A 139 4.93 1.41 -15.15
N THR A 140 4.71 0.21 -14.58
CA THR A 140 3.80 -0.80 -15.14
C THR A 140 2.33 -0.36 -15.11
N ARG A 141 2.01 0.63 -14.27
CA ARG A 141 0.65 1.10 -13.99
C ARG A 141 0.44 2.52 -14.44
N SER A 142 1.36 3.40 -14.05
CA SER A 142 1.22 4.82 -14.29
C SER A 142 2.56 5.51 -14.46
N GLY A 143 2.55 6.67 -15.11
CA GLY A 143 3.67 7.60 -15.17
C GLY A 143 3.89 8.41 -13.89
N HIS A 144 3.08 8.21 -12.85
CA HIS A 144 3.22 8.93 -11.59
C HIS A 144 4.44 8.48 -10.79
N SER A 145 5.06 9.45 -10.13
CA SER A 145 6.26 9.29 -9.34
C SER A 145 5.91 9.40 -7.86
N ASN A 146 6.46 8.50 -7.04
CA ASN A 146 6.25 8.50 -5.60
C ASN A 146 7.44 7.85 -4.87
N ALA A 147 7.57 8.10 -3.58
CA ALA A 147 8.46 7.40 -2.67
C ALA A 147 7.78 7.33 -1.30
N TYR A 148 7.98 6.24 -0.58
CA TYR A 148 7.41 6.08 0.75
C TYR A 148 8.30 5.23 1.65
N PHE A 149 8.11 5.40 2.96
CA PHE A 149 8.77 4.60 3.98
C PHE A 149 7.83 3.57 4.57
N THR A 150 8.40 2.41 4.89
CA THR A 150 7.67 1.34 5.58
C THR A 150 8.50 0.77 6.71
N GLY A 151 7.82 0.05 7.59
CA GLY A 151 8.44 -0.72 8.65
C GLY A 151 8.18 -0.15 10.04
N LEU A 152 8.25 -1.02 11.03
CA LEU A 152 7.92 -0.73 12.42
C LEU A 152 9.20 -0.63 13.24
N PHE A 153 9.21 0.26 14.22
CA PHE A 153 10.34 0.47 15.13
C PHE A 153 11.68 0.72 14.42
N ARG A 154 12.63 -0.22 14.55
CA ARG A 154 14.05 -0.08 14.18
C ARG A 154 14.36 -0.56 12.77
N GLU A 155 13.42 -1.22 12.10
CA GLU A 155 13.62 -1.65 10.71
C GLU A 155 12.81 -0.75 9.79
N LYS A 156 13.45 0.30 9.26
CA LYS A 156 12.84 1.15 8.23
C LYS A 156 13.33 0.76 6.85
N ARG A 157 12.42 0.78 5.89
CA ARG A 157 12.69 0.53 4.47
C ARG A 157 12.20 1.72 3.68
N ILE A 158 12.98 2.15 2.69
CA ILE A 158 12.54 3.11 1.69
C ILE A 158 12.14 2.35 0.43
N VAL A 159 11.00 2.73 -0.16
CA VAL A 159 10.54 2.24 -1.46
C VAL A 159 10.42 3.44 -2.37
N ILE A 160 11.09 3.37 -3.52
CA ILE A 160 11.16 4.45 -4.51
C ILE A 160 10.57 3.94 -5.82
N PHE A 161 9.71 4.73 -6.47
CA PHE A 161 9.17 4.35 -7.76
C PHE A 161 10.25 4.49 -8.84
N ASP A 162 10.31 3.53 -9.76
CA ASP A 162 11.15 3.59 -10.95
C ASP A 162 10.92 4.85 -11.80
N THR A 163 9.66 5.31 -11.90
CA THR A 163 9.29 6.57 -12.54
C THR A 163 9.94 7.79 -11.88
N LEU A 164 10.04 7.81 -10.54
CA LEU A 164 10.71 8.90 -9.82
C LEU A 164 12.20 8.93 -10.14
N ILE A 165 12.84 7.77 -10.17
CA ILE A 165 14.27 7.62 -10.50
C ILE A 165 14.53 8.03 -11.95
N ALA A 166 13.66 7.66 -12.89
CA ALA A 166 13.81 7.96 -14.30
C ALA A 166 13.60 9.45 -14.63
N GLN A 167 12.78 10.16 -13.85
CA GLN A 167 12.37 11.54 -14.14
C GLN A 167 13.15 12.61 -13.37
N ASN A 168 13.88 12.24 -12.30
CA ASN A 168 14.48 13.20 -11.38
C ASN A 168 15.96 12.94 -11.15
N SER A 169 16.69 14.00 -10.84
CA SER A 169 18.09 13.92 -10.43
C SER A 169 18.23 13.34 -9.02
N VAL A 170 19.41 12.82 -8.71
CA VAL A 170 19.75 12.30 -7.36
C VAL A 170 19.46 13.34 -6.27
N ARG A 171 19.74 14.62 -6.55
CA ARG A 171 19.52 15.71 -5.60
C ARG A 171 18.03 15.93 -5.31
N GLU A 172 17.18 15.87 -6.33
CA GLU A 172 15.72 16.00 -6.17
C GLU A 172 15.14 14.81 -5.41
N ILE A 173 15.59 13.59 -5.71
CA ILE A 173 15.15 12.39 -4.98
C ILE A 173 15.60 12.46 -3.51
N CYS A 174 16.80 12.98 -3.23
CA CYS A 174 17.25 13.21 -1.86
C CYS A 174 16.41 14.26 -1.12
N ALA A 175 15.90 15.29 -1.82
CA ALA A 175 14.99 16.27 -1.22
C ALA A 175 13.64 15.63 -0.84
N VAL A 176 13.10 14.75 -1.69
CA VAL A 176 11.91 13.94 -1.36
C VAL A 176 12.21 13.02 -0.18
N GLY A 177 13.35 12.32 -0.20
CA GLY A 177 13.80 11.49 0.91
C GLY A 177 13.91 12.26 2.23
N ALA A 178 14.40 13.49 2.20
CA ALA A 178 14.48 14.37 3.37
C ALA A 178 13.10 14.78 3.88
N HIS A 179 12.17 15.13 2.98
CA HIS A 179 10.77 15.44 3.35
C HIS A 179 10.11 14.28 4.08
N GLU A 180 10.20 13.09 3.50
CA GLU A 180 9.63 11.87 4.06
C GLU A 180 10.29 11.42 5.37
N MET A 181 11.61 11.56 5.51
CA MET A 181 12.30 11.38 6.80
C MET A 181 11.87 12.41 7.84
N GLY A 182 11.41 13.60 7.40
CA GLY A 182 10.82 14.63 8.24
C GLY A 182 9.51 14.18 8.89
N HIS A 183 8.62 13.53 8.13
CA HIS A 183 7.39 12.93 8.69
C HIS A 183 7.71 11.94 9.81
N TRP A 184 8.75 11.11 9.60
CA TRP A 184 9.21 10.20 10.65
C TRP A 184 9.77 10.93 11.87
N ALA A 185 10.61 11.95 11.66
CA ALA A 185 11.23 12.69 12.75
C ALA A 185 10.20 13.40 13.65
N HIS A 186 9.08 13.82 13.07
CA HIS A 186 7.98 14.48 13.78
C HIS A 186 6.82 13.54 14.17
N SER A 187 6.93 12.23 13.91
CA SER A 187 5.89 11.24 14.21
C SER A 187 4.51 11.59 13.62
N HIS A 188 4.51 12.04 12.35
CA HIS A 188 3.30 12.30 11.57
C HIS A 188 2.69 11.03 10.98
#